data_AF-A6DI63-F1
#
_entry.id   AF-A6DI63-F1
#
_cell.length_a   1.000
_cell.length_b   1.000
_cell.length_c   1.000
_cell.angle_alpha   90.00
_cell.angle_beta   90.00
_cell.angle_gamma   90.00
#
_symmetry.space_group_name_H-M   'P 1'
#
loop_
_entity.id
_entity.type
_entity.pdbx_description
1 polymer ?
#
loop_
_entity_poly.entity_id
_entity_poly.type
_entity_poly.pdbx_seq_one_letter_code
_entity_poly.pdbx_strand_id
1 'polypeptide(L)'
;MKNLQDPLALRIASIMGVLCIALGAFGAHALKLEEPQVDWFDKASRYHMFCTGLMLYLAINRQRKVMYTNLFGCLVFSGCLYAMAMGAPKFLGAIVPIGGLAMILSWIILLISSFQDNSENQ
;
A
#
# COMPACT_ATOMS: atom_id res chain seq x y z
N MET A 1 25.30 9.52 16.76
CA MET A 1 24.64 9.40 15.44
C MET A 1 23.15 9.22 15.66
N LYS A 2 22.32 10.25 15.43
CA LYS A 2 20.86 10.11 15.53
C LYS A 2 20.41 9.12 14.46
N ASN A 3 19.54 8.17 14.82
CA ASN A 3 18.96 7.21 13.88
C ASN A 3 18.31 7.99 12.73
N LEU A 4 18.85 7.85 11.52
CA LEU A 4 18.40 8.58 10.32
C LEU A 4 17.07 8.04 9.79
N GLN A 5 16.56 6.93 10.35
CA GLN A 5 15.36 6.24 9.92
C GLN A 5 14.33 6.20 11.04
N ASP A 6 13.06 6.15 10.65
CA ASP A 6 11.97 5.88 11.58
C ASP A 6 11.80 4.35 11.75
N PRO A 7 12.17 3.78 12.92
CA PRO A 7 12.23 2.33 13.09
C PRO A 7 10.86 1.66 13.02
N LEU A 8 9.78 2.34 13.42
CA LEU A 8 8.43 1.78 13.33
C LEU A 8 7.95 1.75 11.88
N ALA A 9 8.16 2.86 11.15
CA ALA A 9 7.83 2.97 9.74
C ALA A 9 8.54 1.90 8.91
N LEU A 10 9.84 1.69 9.18
CA LEU A 10 10.63 0.69 8.48
C LEU A 10 10.12 -0.73 8.74
N ARG A 11 9.77 -1.07 10.00
CA ARG A 11 9.19 -2.39 10.33
C ARG A 11 7.91 -2.65 9.55
N ILE A 12 7.01 -1.67 9.50
CA ILE A 12 5.74 -1.79 8.77
C ILE A 12 6.03 -1.98 7.27
N ALA A 13 6.91 -1.17 6.67
CA ALA A 13 7.26 -1.30 5.26
C ALA A 13 7.87 -2.68 4.95
N SER A 14 8.75 -3.19 5.81
CA SER A 14 9.33 -4.53 5.68
C SER A 14 8.26 -5.64 5.78
N ILE A 15 7.34 -5.54 6.74
CA ILE A 15 6.24 -6.52 6.88
C ILE A 15 5.34 -6.49 5.64
N MET A 16 4.98 -5.29 5.14
CA MET A 16 4.19 -5.16 3.92
C MET A 16 4.93 -5.76 2.72
N GLY A 17 6.25 -5.57 2.61
CA GLY A 17 7.05 -6.18 1.54
C GLY A 17 7.08 -7.70 1.59
N VAL A 18 7.24 -8.28 2.77
CA VAL A 18 7.14 -9.74 2.96
C VAL A 18 5.76 -10.23 2.53
N LEU A 19 4.68 -9.58 3.00
CA LEU A 19 3.31 -9.98 2.67
C LEU A 19 2.99 -9.81 1.18
N CYS A 20 3.46 -8.73 0.56
CA CYS A 20 3.25 -8.48 -0.86
C CYS A 20 3.88 -9.57 -1.73
N ILE A 21 5.12 -9.96 -1.44
CA ILE A 21 5.81 -11.02 -2.18
C ILE A 21 5.16 -12.37 -1.90
N ALA A 22 4.87 -12.68 -0.62
CA ALA A 22 4.25 -13.94 -0.24
C ALA A 22 2.87 -14.12 -0.89
N LEU A 23 2.00 -13.11 -0.83
CA LEU A 23 0.67 -13.15 -1.45
C LEU A 23 0.77 -13.23 -2.97
N GLY A 24 1.66 -12.47 -3.60
CA GLY A 24 1.86 -12.54 -5.05
C GLY A 24 2.32 -13.93 -5.51
N ALA A 25 3.28 -14.53 -4.82
CA ALA A 25 3.73 -15.89 -5.12
C ALA A 25 2.64 -16.94 -4.86
N PHE A 26 1.92 -16.81 -3.75
CA PHE A 26 0.81 -17.69 -3.38
C PHE A 26 -0.32 -17.66 -4.40
N GLY A 27 -0.72 -16.46 -4.85
CA GLY A 27 -1.74 -16.31 -5.90
C GLY A 27 -1.34 -16.94 -7.22
N ALA A 28 -0.10 -16.76 -7.64
CA ALA A 28 0.38 -17.26 -8.93
C ALA A 28 0.57 -18.79 -8.99
N HIS A 29 0.87 -19.44 -7.86
CA HIS A 29 1.26 -20.87 -7.86
C HIS A 29 0.33 -21.78 -7.08
N ALA A 30 -0.30 -21.29 -6.00
CA ALA A 30 -1.05 -22.11 -5.07
C ALA A 30 -2.57 -21.94 -5.19
N LEU A 31 -3.04 -20.80 -5.71
CA LEU A 31 -4.46 -20.57 -5.91
C LEU A 31 -4.90 -20.99 -7.32
N LYS A 32 -6.06 -21.64 -7.39
CA LYS A 32 -6.81 -21.86 -8.62
C LYS A 32 -7.91 -20.81 -8.70
N LEU A 33 -7.64 -19.73 -9.41
CA LEU A 33 -8.56 -18.62 -9.58
C LEU A 33 -9.16 -18.67 -10.99
N GLU A 34 -10.44 -18.36 -11.10
CA GLU A 34 -11.13 -18.17 -12.38
C GLU A 34 -11.53 -16.70 -12.51
N GLU A 35 -11.83 -16.23 -13.72
CA GLU A 35 -12.31 -14.85 -13.88
C GLU A 35 -13.64 -14.64 -13.15
N PRO A 36 -13.84 -13.51 -12.43
CA PRO A 36 -12.98 -12.32 -12.36
C PRO A 36 -11.98 -12.30 -11.18
N GLN A 37 -11.76 -13.42 -10.50
CA GLN A 37 -10.91 -13.49 -9.30
C GLN A 37 -9.43 -13.27 -9.64
N VAL A 38 -8.99 -13.76 -10.81
CA VAL A 38 -7.64 -13.52 -11.34
C VAL A 38 -7.40 -12.01 -11.44
N ASP A 39 -8.29 -11.29 -12.14
CA ASP A 39 -8.23 -9.84 -12.28
C ASP A 39 -8.17 -9.09 -10.94
N TRP A 40 -8.97 -9.52 -9.96
CA TRP A 40 -8.97 -8.91 -8.63
C TRP A 40 -7.66 -9.15 -7.89
N PHE A 41 -7.16 -10.39 -7.90
CA PHE A 41 -5.91 -10.75 -7.23
C PHE A 41 -4.71 -10.02 -7.84
N ASP A 42 -4.62 -10.00 -9.17
CA ASP A 42 -3.55 -9.33 -9.90
C ASP A 42 -3.52 -7.82 -9.61
N LYS A 43 -4.70 -7.19 -9.59
CA LYS A 43 -4.82 -5.77 -9.24
C LYS A 43 -4.44 -5.52 -7.79
N ALA A 44 -4.86 -6.38 -6.85
CA ALA A 44 -4.46 -6.29 -5.45
C ALA A 44 -2.93 -6.39 -5.30
N SER A 45 -2.29 -7.36 -5.96
CA SER A 45 -0.83 -7.55 -5.90
C SER A 45 -0.04 -6.40 -6.48
N ARG A 46 -0.44 -5.89 -7.64
CA ARG A 46 0.24 -4.74 -8.27
C ARG A 46 0.19 -3.50 -7.39
N TYR A 47 -0.98 -3.16 -6.85
CA TYR A 47 -1.12 -1.99 -5.98
C TYR A 47 -0.48 -2.19 -4.60
N HIS A 48 -0.50 -3.41 -4.05
CA HIS A 48 0.23 -3.72 -2.81
C HIS A 48 1.75 -3.51 -3.00
N MET A 49 2.30 -3.89 -4.16
CA MET A 49 3.72 -3.68 -4.49
C MET A 49 4.06 -2.18 -4.59
N PHE A 50 3.26 -1.40 -5.33
CA PHE A 50 3.47 0.05 -5.44
C PHE A 50 3.40 0.74 -4.08
N CYS A 51 2.41 0.37 -3.25
CA CYS A 51 2.28 0.94 -1.91
C CYS A 51 3.45 0.57 -1.03
N THR A 52 3.92 -0.67 -1.08
CA THR A 52 5.09 -1.14 -0.31
C THR A 52 6.34 -0.35 -0.68
N GLY A 53 6.62 -0.18 -1.98
CA GLY A 53 7.76 0.60 -2.45
C GLY A 53 7.72 2.05 -1.95
N LEU A 54 6.54 2.68 -2.02
CA LEU A 54 6.33 4.00 -1.45
C LEU A 54 6.53 4.02 0.08
N MET A 55 6.02 3.04 0.82
CA MET A 55 6.22 2.98 2.28
C MET A 55 7.70 2.87 2.66
N LEU A 56 8.50 2.11 1.90
CA LEU A 56 9.95 2.02 2.14
C LEU A 56 10.61 3.39 1.97
N TYR A 57 10.29 4.10 0.89
CA TYR A 57 10.77 5.46 0.67
C TYR A 57 10.36 6.39 1.83
N LEU A 58 9.09 6.35 2.24
CA LEU A 58 8.56 7.23 3.29
C LEU A 58 9.16 6.91 4.67
N ALA A 59 9.50 5.65 4.95
CA ALA A 59 10.17 5.24 6.18
C ALA A 59 11.60 5.81 6.28
N ILE A 60 12.32 5.84 5.16
CA ILE A 60 13.67 6.44 5.08
C ILE A 60 13.58 7.95 5.24
N ASN A 61 12.61 8.60 4.61
CA ASN A 61 12.43 10.06 4.62
C ASN A 61 11.57 10.58 5.79
N ARG A 62 11.18 9.69 6.73
CA ARG A 62 10.46 10.02 7.98
C ARG A 62 9.11 10.72 7.76
N GLN A 63 8.45 10.47 6.64
CA GLN A 63 7.17 11.06 6.24
C GLN A 63 5.98 10.26 6.80
N ARG A 64 5.85 10.19 8.13
CA ARG A 64 4.85 9.35 8.83
C ARG A 64 3.41 9.56 8.37
N LYS A 65 3.00 10.83 8.21
CA LYS A 65 1.62 11.18 7.83
C LYS A 65 1.27 10.58 6.47
N VAL A 66 2.13 10.77 5.47
CA VAL A 66 1.98 10.20 4.13
C VAL A 66 1.95 8.67 4.21
N MET A 67 2.85 8.09 5.00
CA MET A 67 2.97 6.64 5.14
C MET A 67 1.70 5.99 5.70
N TYR A 68 1.09 6.55 6.74
CA TYR A 68 -0.13 6.01 7.32
C TYR A 68 -1.33 6.14 6.37
N THR A 69 -1.43 7.24 5.61
CA THR A 69 -2.45 7.39 4.57
C THR A 69 -2.29 6.34 3.48
N ASN A 70 -1.05 6.10 3.02
CA ASN A 70 -0.74 5.06 2.04
C ASN A 70 -1.03 3.64 2.58
N LEU A 71 -0.68 3.36 3.84
CA LEU A 71 -0.94 2.08 4.50
C LEU A 71 -2.43 1.80 4.58
N PHE A 72 -3.23 2.78 5.04
CA PHE A 72 -4.67 2.65 5.08
C PHE A 72 -5.23 2.37 3.67
N GLY A 73 -4.80 3.14 2.67
CA GLY A 73 -5.20 2.92 1.28
C GLY A 73 -4.89 1.51 0.80
N CYS A 74 -3.67 1.03 1.03
CA CYS A 74 -3.21 -0.32 0.67
C CYS A 74 -4.03 -1.42 1.34
N LEU A 75 -4.26 -1.33 2.64
CA LEU A 75 -5.02 -2.34 3.38
C LEU A 75 -6.46 -2.40 2.89
N VAL A 76 -7.10 -1.26 2.63
CA VAL A 76 -8.49 -1.22 2.16
C VAL A 76 -8.57 -1.68 0.70
N PHE A 77 -7.80 -1.09 -0.21
CA PHE A 77 -7.87 -1.39 -1.64
C PHE A 77 -7.43 -2.83 -1.94
N SER A 78 -6.16 -3.15 -1.61
CA SER A 78 -5.59 -4.45 -1.94
C SER A 78 -6.17 -5.55 -1.05
N GLY A 79 -6.41 -5.27 0.24
CA GLY A 79 -7.03 -6.25 1.14
C GLY A 79 -8.43 -6.66 0.70
N CYS A 80 -9.30 -5.71 0.31
CA CYS A 80 -10.64 -6.04 -0.21
C CYS A 80 -10.57 -6.85 -1.50
N LEU A 81 -9.68 -6.49 -2.43
CA LEU A 81 -9.53 -7.22 -3.70
C LEU A 81 -8.98 -8.64 -3.47
N TYR A 82 -7.97 -8.82 -2.60
CA TYR A 82 -7.50 -10.15 -2.19
C TYR A 82 -8.62 -10.98 -1.56
N ALA A 83 -9.38 -10.38 -0.63
CA ALA A 83 -10.48 -11.06 0.03
C ALA A 83 -11.54 -11.51 -0.99
N MET A 84 -11.96 -10.63 -1.91
CA MET A 84 -12.92 -10.98 -2.96
C MET A 84 -12.39 -12.07 -3.90
N ALA A 85 -11.11 -12.01 -4.29
CA ALA A 85 -10.49 -13.06 -5.09
C ALA A 85 -10.53 -14.41 -4.37
N MET A 86 -10.40 -14.42 -3.04
CA MET A 86 -10.47 -15.61 -2.19
C MET A 86 -11.90 -16.00 -1.76
N GLY A 87 -12.94 -15.40 -2.34
CA GLY A 87 -14.33 -15.79 -2.12
C GLY A 87 -15.12 -14.94 -1.10
N ALA A 88 -14.55 -13.83 -0.63
CA ALA A 88 -15.31 -12.87 0.17
C ALA A 88 -16.42 -12.18 -0.65
N PRO A 89 -17.45 -11.61 0.00
CA PRO A 89 -18.57 -11.02 -0.71
C PRO A 89 -18.20 -9.89 -1.68
N LYS A 90 -18.81 -9.90 -2.87
CA LYS A 90 -18.55 -8.92 -3.94
C LYS A 90 -18.87 -7.46 -3.56
N PHE A 91 -19.69 -7.22 -2.53
CA PHE A 91 -19.99 -5.87 -2.07
C PHE A 91 -18.77 -5.14 -1.50
N LEU A 92 -17.72 -5.87 -1.10
CA LEU A 92 -16.43 -5.27 -0.73
C LEU A 92 -15.85 -4.43 -1.88
N GLY A 93 -16.24 -4.70 -3.13
CA GLY A 93 -15.90 -3.88 -4.29
C GLY A 93 -16.38 -2.43 -4.18
N ALA A 94 -17.46 -2.16 -3.43
CA ALA A 94 -17.92 -0.79 -3.16
C ALA A 94 -17.03 -0.06 -2.14
N ILE A 95 -16.22 -0.78 -1.36
CA ILE A 95 -15.28 -0.24 -0.36
C ILE A 95 -13.92 0.06 -1.02
N VAL A 96 -13.53 -0.71 -2.04
CA VAL A 96 -12.26 -0.54 -2.78
C VAL A 96 -11.97 0.92 -3.20
N PRO A 97 -12.92 1.72 -3.72
CA PRO A 97 -12.69 3.12 -4.08
C PRO A 97 -12.19 4.00 -2.92
N ILE A 98 -12.57 3.71 -1.68
CA ILE A 98 -12.11 4.44 -0.49
C ILE A 98 -10.60 4.24 -0.32
N GLY A 99 -10.11 3.02 -0.51
CA GLY A 99 -8.69 2.71 -0.46
C GLY A 99 -7.92 3.39 -1.60
N GLY A 100 -8.48 3.40 -2.82
CA GLY A 100 -7.90 4.09 -3.97
C GLY A 100 -7.80 5.61 -3.75
N LEU A 101 -8.85 6.23 -3.19
CA LEU A 101 -8.84 7.65 -2.85
C LEU A 101 -7.77 7.96 -1.79
N ALA A 102 -7.60 7.11 -0.78
CA ALA A 102 -6.53 7.27 0.21
C ALA A 102 -5.13 7.16 -0.43
N MET A 103 -4.92 6.25 -1.38
CA MET A 103 -3.66 6.18 -2.13
C MET A 103 -3.40 7.47 -2.94
N ILE A 104 -4.42 8.00 -3.62
CA ILE A 104 -4.31 9.28 -4.33
C ILE A 104 -3.94 10.41 -3.36
N LEU A 105 -4.64 10.49 -2.22
CA LEU A 105 -4.36 11.49 -1.18
C LEU A 105 -2.94 11.35 -0.63
N SER A 106 -2.42 10.14 -0.48
CA SER A 106 -1.02 9.93 -0.08
C SER A 106 -0.05 10.64 -1.03
N TRP A 107 -0.22 10.48 -2.35
CA TRP A 107 0.63 11.17 -3.33
C TRP A 107 0.44 12.69 -3.32
N ILE A 108 -0.80 13.17 -3.15
CA ILE A 108 -1.08 14.61 -3.04
C ILE A 108 -0.40 15.22 -1.81
N ILE A 109 -0.50 14.55 -0.64
CA ILE A 109 0.15 15.02 0.58
C ILE A 109 1.67 15.02 0.39
N LEU A 110 2.24 13.98 -0.22
CA LEU A 110 3.67 13.92 -0.52
C LEU A 110 4.11 15.08 -1.42
N LEU A 111 3.35 15.39 -2.47
CA LEU A 111 3.59 16.52 -3.35
C LEU A 111 3.57 17.85 -2.58
N ILE A 112 2.56 18.07 -1.73
CA ILE A 112 2.45 19.30 -0.92
C ILE A 112 3.63 19.42 0.05
N SER A 113 4.00 18.32 0.73
CA SER A 113 5.13 18.29 1.65
C SER A 113 6.47 18.64 0.98
N SER A 114 6.64 18.33 -0.31
CA SER A 114 7.85 18.69 -1.07
C SER A 114 8.06 20.19 -1.24
N PHE A 115 7.00 20.99 -1.13
CA PHE A 115 7.08 22.45 -1.20
C PHE A 115 7.33 23.09 0.18
N GLN A 116 6.96 22.42 1.27
CA GLN A 116 7.08 22.94 2.63
C GLN A 116 8.51 22.82 3.18
N ASP A 117 9.22 21.76 2.79
CA ASP A 117 10.61 21.49 3.22
C ASP A 117 11.62 22.56 2.72
N ASN A 118 11.24 23.31 1.67
CA ASN A 118 12.05 24.40 1.13
C ASN A 118 11.83 25.74 1.86
N SER A 119 10.71 25.93 2.57
CA SER A 119 10.39 27.20 3.24
C SER A 119 10.96 27.35 4.65
N GLU A 120 11.36 26.27 5.32
CA GLU A 120 12.01 26.31 6.64
C GLU A 120 13.56 26.36 6.54
N ASN A 121 14.12 26.14 5.36
CA ASN A 121 15.57 26.15 5.10
C ASN A 121 16.04 27.41 4.34
N GLN A 122 15.19 28.45 4.24
CA GLN A 122 15.54 29.82 3.80
C GLN A 122 15.46 30.77 4.98
#